data_AF-A0A831ZIE2-F1
#
_entry.id   AF-A0A831ZIE2-F1
#
_cell.length_a   1.000
_cell.length_b   1.000
_cell.length_c   1.000
_cell.angle_alpha   90.00
_cell.angle_beta   90.00
_cell.angle_gamma   90.00
#
_symmetry.space_group_name_H-M   'P 1'
#
loop_
_entity.id
_entity.type
_entity.pdbx_description
1 polymer ?
#
loop_
_entity_poly.entity_id
_entity_poly.type
_entity_poly.pdbx_seq_one_letter_code
_entity_poly.pdbx_strand_id
1 'polypeptide(L)'
;MMVKKEIAVNLLAYNLIRANLARAACLNDKQPRYLSFMAAVQLVRNTASVCITATGLVLNQLISPLLVAIAQTEIGQRTRPNQPRVIKRRPKPYPLMTKPRGEYATV
;
A
#
# COMPACT_ATOMS: atom_id res chain seq x y z
N MET A 1 19.94 18.90 14.32
CA MET A 1 20.89 18.10 13.51
C MET A 1 20.11 17.32 12.45
N MET A 2 20.73 17.05 11.29
CA MET A 2 20.10 16.55 10.04
C MET A 2 19.07 15.42 10.20
N VAL A 3 19.26 14.52 11.16
CA VAL A 3 18.38 13.37 11.45
C VAL A 3 16.90 13.75 11.62
N LYS A 4 16.59 14.84 12.36
CA LYS A 4 15.18 15.26 12.55
C LYS A 4 14.52 15.69 11.23
N LYS A 5 15.28 16.33 10.34
CA LYS A 5 14.79 16.78 9.03
C LYS A 5 14.56 15.59 8.11
N GLU A 6 15.47 14.61 8.10
CA GLU A 6 15.31 13.38 7.31
C GLU A 6 14.06 12.60 7.72
N ILE A 7 13.85 12.41 9.02
CA ILE A 7 12.63 11.75 9.53
C ILE A 7 11.37 12.53 9.11
N ALA A 8 11.40 13.86 9.23
CA ALA A 8 10.26 14.70 8.84
C ALA A 8 9.95 14.62 7.34
N VAL A 9 10.98 14.64 6.48
CA VAL A 9 10.83 14.50 5.03
C VAL A 9 10.28 13.12 4.66
N ASN A 10 10.77 12.06 5.31
CA ASN A 10 10.27 10.70 5.09
C ASN A 10 8.79 10.57 5.50
N LEU A 11 8.41 11.16 6.64
CA LEU A 11 7.03 11.16 7.11
C LEU A 11 6.12 11.95 6.15
N LEU A 12 6.59 13.11 5.67
CA LEU A 12 5.89 13.92 4.69
C LEU A 12 5.66 13.15 3.39
N ALA A 13 6.72 12.55 2.82
CA ALA A 13 6.62 11.76 1.60
C ALA A 13 5.65 10.58 1.76
N TYR A 14 5.73 9.86 2.88
CA TYR A 14 4.81 8.76 3.20
C TYR A 14 3.35 9.23 3.24
N ASN A 15 3.08 10.35 3.92
CA ASN A 15 1.74 10.90 4.06
C ASN A 15 1.19 11.42 2.73
N LEU A 16 2.03 12.04 1.88
CA LEU A 16 1.62 12.50 0.55
C LEU A 16 1.22 11.32 -0.36
N ILE A 17 1.99 10.25 -0.36
CA ILE A 17 1.63 9.04 -1.10
C ILE A 17 0.34 8.43 -0.56
N ARG A 18 0.18 8.34 0.77
CA ARG A 18 -1.06 7.83 1.40
C ARG A 18 -2.27 8.68 1.05
N ALA A 19 -2.14 10.01 1.03
CA ALA A 19 -3.22 10.92 0.67
C ALA A 19 -3.63 10.76 -0.80
N ASN A 20 -2.67 10.69 -1.72
CA ASN A 20 -2.95 10.44 -3.14
C ASN A 20 -3.60 9.07 -3.36
N LEU A 21 -3.15 8.05 -2.63
CA LEU A 21 -3.73 6.71 -2.69
C LEU A 21 -5.16 6.70 -2.16
N ALA A 22 -5.44 7.40 -1.05
CA ALA A 22 -6.79 7.55 -0.52
C ALA A 22 -7.72 8.31 -1.48
N ARG A 23 -7.22 9.38 -2.11
CA ARG A 23 -7.95 10.15 -3.12
C ARG A 23 -8.25 9.30 -4.36
N ALA A 24 -7.27 8.57 -4.87
CA ALA A 24 -7.44 7.66 -5.99
C ALA A 24 -8.51 6.59 -5.69
N ALA A 25 -8.47 6.02 -4.49
CA ALA A 25 -9.45 5.04 -4.04
C ALA A 25 -10.87 5.65 -3.98
N CYS A 26 -11.01 6.83 -3.37
CA CYS A 26 -12.28 7.54 -3.25
C CYS A 26 -12.90 7.90 -4.61
N LEU A 27 -12.08 8.29 -5.59
CA LEU A 27 -12.55 8.68 -6.92
C LEU A 27 -12.97 7.48 -7.79
N ASN A 28 -12.59 6.26 -7.41
CA ASN A 28 -12.85 5.05 -8.20
C ASN A 28 -13.66 4.01 -7.40
N ASP A 29 -14.32 4.43 -6.31
CA ASP A 29 -15.12 3.56 -5.42
C ASP A 29 -14.37 2.33 -4.88
N LYS A 30 -13.07 2.50 -4.58
CA LYS A 30 -12.21 1.44 -4.02
C LYS A 30 -11.85 1.73 -2.56
N GLN A 31 -11.40 0.68 -1.87
CA GLN A 31 -10.84 0.84 -0.53
C GLN A 31 -9.33 1.10 -0.61
N PRO A 32 -8.79 2.14 0.07
CA PRO A 32 -7.35 2.44 0.07
C PRO A 32 -6.48 1.26 0.51
N ARG A 33 -7.01 0.39 1.39
CA ARG A 33 -6.29 -0.80 1.89
C ARG A 33 -5.98 -1.81 0.78
N TYR A 34 -6.71 -1.78 -0.33
CA TYR A 34 -6.56 -2.72 -1.43
C TYR A 34 -5.69 -2.18 -2.57
N LEU A 35 -5.19 -0.96 -2.47
CA LEU A 35 -4.26 -0.41 -3.47
C LEU A 35 -2.81 -0.59 -3.04
N SER A 36 -1.92 -0.79 -4.01
CA SER A 36 -0.51 -0.97 -3.77
C SER A 36 0.19 0.34 -3.46
N PHE A 37 0.65 0.47 -2.21
CA PHE A 37 1.46 1.62 -1.79
C PHE A 37 2.73 1.75 -2.65
N MET A 38 3.43 0.65 -2.92
CA MET A 38 4.66 0.68 -3.70
C MET A 38 4.41 1.03 -5.17
N ALA A 39 3.30 0.57 -5.75
CA ALA A 39 2.94 0.97 -7.11
C ALA A 39 2.61 2.47 -7.18
N ALA A 40 1.92 3.02 -6.17
CA ALA A 40 1.69 4.46 -6.08
C ALA A 40 2.99 5.27 -5.99
N VAL A 41 3.97 4.81 -5.20
CA VAL A 41 5.32 5.42 -5.15
C VAL A 41 5.98 5.41 -6.53
N GLN A 42 5.94 4.28 -7.24
CA GLN A 42 6.53 4.15 -8.58
C GLN A 42 5.86 5.08 -9.59
N LEU A 43 4.52 5.14 -9.62
CA LEU A 43 3.77 6.02 -10.49
C LEU A 43 4.13 7.49 -10.25
N VAL A 44 4.12 7.94 -9.00
CA VAL A 44 4.48 9.32 -8.63
C VAL A 44 5.92 9.64 -9.02
N ARG A 45 6.86 8.71 -8.79
CA ARG A 45 8.26 8.87 -9.21
C ARG A 45 8.41 9.00 -10.72
N ASN A 46 7.72 8.15 -11.47
CA ASN A 46 7.79 8.14 -12.94
C ASN A 46 7.20 9.42 -13.54
N THR A 47 6.17 10.00 -12.90
CA THR A 47 5.57 11.28 -13.33
C THR A 47 6.30 12.51 -12.79
N ALA A 48 7.22 12.36 -11.84
CA ALA A 48 7.84 13.49 -11.15
C ALA A 48 8.57 14.45 -12.10
N SER A 49 9.31 13.92 -13.08
CA SER A 49 10.02 14.74 -14.07
C SER A 49 9.07 15.60 -14.90
N VAL A 50 7.94 15.03 -15.31
CA VAL A 50 6.89 15.74 -16.06
C VAL A 50 6.21 16.79 -15.19
N CYS A 51 5.94 16.49 -13.91
CA CYS A 51 5.35 17.44 -12.98
C CYS A 51 6.25 18.66 -12.71
N ILE A 52 7.58 18.48 -12.73
CA ILE A 52 8.54 19.57 -12.49
C ILE A 52 8.56 20.55 -13.68
N THR A 53 8.38 20.05 -14.91
CA THR A 53 8.46 20.86 -16.14
C THR A 53 7.11 21.38 -16.62
N ALA A 54 5.99 20.81 -16.15
CA ALA A 54 4.65 21.19 -16.55
C ALA A 54 4.20 22.54 -15.95
N THR A 55 3.44 23.30 -16.72
CA THR A 55 2.72 24.50 -16.26
C THR A 55 1.43 24.12 -15.53
N GLY A 56 0.86 25.03 -14.73
CA GLY A 56 -0.29 24.71 -13.85
C GLY A 56 -1.51 24.09 -14.54
N LEU A 57 -1.82 24.48 -15.78
CA LEU A 57 -2.89 23.87 -16.58
C LEU A 57 -2.59 22.41 -16.93
N VAL A 58 -1.38 22.15 -17.42
CA VAL A 58 -0.92 20.79 -17.79
C VAL A 58 -0.82 19.92 -16.54
N LEU A 59 -0.36 20.48 -15.42
CA LEU A 59 -0.27 19.77 -14.15
C LEU A 59 -1.66 19.30 -13.67
N ASN A 60 -2.67 20.16 -13.75
CA ASN A 60 -4.04 19.79 -13.40
C ASN A 60 -4.59 18.66 -14.29
N GLN A 61 -4.24 18.67 -15.58
CA GLN A 61 -4.61 17.61 -16.51
C GLN A 61 -3.88 16.29 -16.24
N LEU A 62 -2.67 16.33 -15.67
CA LEU A 62 -1.88 15.14 -15.32
C LEU A 62 -2.33 14.47 -14.01
N ILE A 63 -2.92 15.22 -13.08
CA ILE A 63 -3.34 14.67 -11.78
C ILE A 63 -4.43 13.61 -11.95
N SER A 64 -5.44 13.87 -12.80
CA SER A 64 -6.54 12.94 -13.03
C SER A 64 -6.09 11.56 -13.53
N PRO A 65 -5.33 11.44 -14.64
CA PRO A 65 -4.85 10.14 -15.12
C PRO A 65 -3.88 9.46 -14.15
N LEU A 66 -3.08 10.22 -13.39
CA LEU A 66 -2.22 9.65 -12.35
C LEU A 66 -3.05 8.99 -11.24
N LEU A 67 -4.12 9.63 -10.78
CA LEU A 67 -5.02 9.06 -9.76
C LEU A 67 -5.76 7.81 -10.29
N VAL A 68 -6.19 7.82 -11.55
CA VAL A 68 -6.78 6.64 -12.19
C VAL A 68 -5.77 5.50 -12.28
N ALA A 69 -4.53 5.77 -12.69
CA ALA A 69 -3.48 4.76 -12.74
C ALA A 69 -3.20 4.16 -11.36
N ILE A 70 -3.15 4.98 -10.30
CA ILE A 70 -3.00 4.50 -8.91
C ILE A 70 -4.17 3.57 -8.54
N ALA A 71 -5.41 3.93 -8.89
CA ALA A 71 -6.58 3.12 -8.58
C ALA A 71 -6.58 1.75 -9.29
N GLN A 72 -5.84 1.59 -10.38
CA GLN A 72 -5.70 0.30 -11.09
C GLN A 72 -4.68 -0.65 -10.43
N THR A 73 -3.95 -0.19 -9.41
CA THR A 73 -2.90 -0.97 -8.73
C THR A 73 -3.45 -1.82 -7.57
N GLU A 74 -4.53 -2.55 -7.80
CA GLU A 74 -5.13 -3.41 -6.78
C GLU A 74 -4.18 -4.55 -6.38
N ILE A 75 -4.01 -4.72 -5.07
CA ILE A 75 -3.34 -5.87 -4.48
C ILE A 75 -4.35 -7.01 -4.39
N GLY A 76 -3.96 -8.19 -4.87
CA GLY A 76 -4.78 -9.39 -4.76
C GLY A 76 -5.18 -9.69 -3.32
N GLN A 77 -6.48 -9.95 -3.11
CA GLN A 77 -6.96 -10.47 -1.83
C GLN A 77 -6.39 -11.86 -1.60
N ARG A 78 -5.95 -12.12 -0.37
CA ARG A 78 -5.49 -13.43 0.04
C ARG A 78 -6.70 -14.37 0.10
N THR A 79 -6.90 -15.18 -0.94
CA THR A 79 -7.99 -16.17 -1.03
C THR A 79 -7.80 -17.35 -0.09
N ARG A 80 -6.57 -17.57 0.43
CA ARG A 80 -6.33 -18.66 1.39
C ARG A 80 -6.88 -18.31 2.78
N PRO A 81 -7.51 -19.27 3.47
CA PRO A 81 -8.00 -19.05 4.83
C PRO A 81 -6.87 -18.68 5.80
N ASN A 82 -7.24 -17.98 6.86
CA ASN A 82 -6.33 -17.63 7.95
C ASN A 82 -5.64 -18.90 8.47
N GLN A 83 -4.32 -18.82 8.58
CA GLN A 83 -3.50 -19.95 9.02
C GLN A 83 -3.25 -19.82 10.52
N PRO A 84 -3.47 -20.89 11.30
CA PRO A 84 -3.26 -20.84 12.73
C PRO A 84 -1.80 -20.62 13.08
N ARG A 85 -1.54 -19.88 14.16
CA ARG A 85 -0.19 -19.58 14.65
C ARG A 85 0.35 -20.74 15.48
N VAL A 86 0.50 -21.91 14.85
CA VAL A 86 0.96 -23.17 15.46
C VAL A 86 2.08 -23.82 14.63
N ILE A 87 2.93 -24.62 15.28
CA ILE A 87 4.09 -25.28 14.65
C ILE A 87 3.92 -26.80 14.62
N LYS A 88 4.41 -27.45 13.56
CA LYS A 88 4.37 -28.92 13.44
C LYS A 88 5.43 -29.64 14.28
N ARG A 89 6.58 -29.00 14.52
CA ARG A 89 7.73 -29.55 15.25
C ARG A 89 8.33 -28.46 16.13
N ARG A 90 8.97 -28.82 17.25
CA ARG A 90 9.55 -27.87 18.21
C ARG A 90 10.98 -27.46 17.81
N PRO A 91 11.14 -26.25 17.25
CA PRO A 91 12.30 -25.43 17.60
C PRO A 91 11.91 -24.02 18.07
N LYS A 92 10.63 -23.65 18.07
CA LYS A 92 10.14 -22.29 18.40
C LYS A 92 9.11 -22.32 19.55
N PRO A 93 8.97 -21.24 20.33
CA PRO A 93 8.00 -21.15 21.44
C PRO A 93 6.57 -20.86 20.94
N TYR A 94 6.08 -21.66 19.99
CA TYR A 94 4.70 -21.60 19.52
C TYR A 94 3.96 -22.89 19.92
N PRO A 95 2.63 -22.84 20.12
CA PRO A 95 1.85 -24.04 20.39
C PRO A 95 2.03 -25.09 19.28
N LEU A 96 2.08 -26.35 19.68
CA LEU A 96 2.15 -27.46 18.74
C LEU A 96 0.82 -27.62 18.00
N MET A 97 0.92 -27.97 16.73
CA MET A 97 -0.21 -28.35 15.89
C MET A 97 -0.63 -29.78 16.27
N THR A 98 -1.60 -29.88 17.18
CA THR A 98 -2.14 -31.14 17.71
C THR A 98 -3.41 -31.60 16.99
N LYS A 99 -4.07 -30.72 16.23
CA LYS A 99 -5.27 -31.02 15.44
C LYS A 99 -5.05 -30.76 13.93
N PRO A 100 -5.91 -31.29 13.05
CA PRO A 100 -5.93 -30.89 11.64
C PRO A 100 -6.06 -29.38 11.47
N ARG A 101 -5.45 -28.84 10.41
CA ARG A 101 -5.33 -27.39 10.17
C ARG A 101 -6.67 -26.65 10.10
N GLY A 102 -7.69 -27.30 9.57
CA GLY A 102 -9.03 -26.72 9.40
C GLY A 102 -9.75 -26.45 10.73
N GLU A 103 -9.43 -27.20 11.78
CA GLU A 103 -10.11 -27.09 13.08
C GLU A 103 -9.64 -25.90 13.93
N TYR A 104 -8.55 -25.23 13.53
CA TYR A 104 -8.07 -24.02 14.21
C TYR A 104 -8.64 -22.73 13.61
N ALA A 105 -9.32 -22.80 12.47
CA ALA A 105 -9.79 -21.62 11.75
C ALA A 105 -11.08 -21.00 12.33
N THR A 106 -11.53 -21.48 13.49
CA THR A 106 -12.88 -21.24 14.03
C THR A 106 -12.91 -20.30 15.24
N VAL A 107 -11.95 -19.40 15.39
CA VAL A 107 -12.00 -18.34 16.43
C VAL A 107 -11.76 -16.98 15.81
#